data_AF-A0A9J7IVC7-F1
#
_entry.id   AF-A0A9J7IVC7-F1
#
_cell.length_a   1.000
_cell.length_b   1.000
_cell.length_c   1.000
_cell.angle_alpha   90.00
_cell.angle_beta   90.00
_cell.angle_gamma   90.00
#
_symmetry.space_group_name_H-M   'P 1'
#
loop_
_entity.id
_entity.type
_entity.pdbx_description
1 polymer ?
#
loop_
_entity_poly.entity_id
_entity_poly.type
_entity_poly.pdbx_seq_one_letter_code
_entity_poly.pdbx_strand_id
1 'polypeptide(L)'
;MLQILCLWSMFVWSVGASVCEGELCSRNVAPRIAGGDRSEQNGRPFMVALYSRVGTTGDLGFCGGALVSPEWVITAAHCCFHNGEEVNHVQAILGAHSLYDRYEHGRRVVNVAELVIHPDYDPDTFANDIALLRLANTIQLSDMISTIQLPYRNISTFNFAGAGATVSGWGIAAEGVTFISPTLREKRMTVLTDTFCNTTYFNQLPDSTICSFHGVAGTCKGDNGGPLTIFYNATEEDILVGVTSFISSTGCNDDQPSVFTRVQRYLDWISQLTGVPILYHGHIMKDIIIFFVLYLTGVLAFLEVPTNYHDAIGIPTAKRIKDLEEAIQANQTGTIEDRIIGGKLAPLNAYPFFAGLHISLVGTPNTSVCGSTLLSPSRVVTAAHCNFDGVELASEFTVVLGSNFLYNGGERIATRQVVMHPYYIPGVANDIAMLYLPTNVIFTDIIHPIRLPYISELDNLFVGYEAIAVGFGSTSDTHQNIAEDILSYVMLQVIDNAECKPFRVTPNIICTSGVGPVGPVGICSGDSGGPLFTLDSNGNPLLIGITAFRSRLNGCEGGDPSGFTRVTRYMDFIISNLDITL
;
A
#
# COMPACT_ATOMS: atom_id res chain seq x y z
N MET A 1 -6.47 49.54 66.72
CA MET A 1 -7.92 49.79 66.54
C MET A 1 -8.23 49.45 65.09
N LEU A 2 -9.18 48.54 64.81
CA LEU A 2 -9.90 48.26 63.54
C LEU A 2 -9.11 48.33 62.20
N GLN A 3 -9.28 47.55 61.14
CA GLN A 3 -10.11 46.43 60.67
C GLN A 3 -9.78 46.34 59.14
N ILE A 4 -10.20 45.28 58.44
CA ILE A 4 -10.61 45.26 57.00
C ILE A 4 -9.60 44.84 55.89
N LEU A 5 -9.84 43.59 55.43
CA LEU A 5 -10.06 43.05 54.06
C LEU A 5 -8.94 42.77 53.04
N CYS A 6 -8.90 41.48 52.66
CA CYS A 6 -8.79 40.82 51.34
C CYS A 6 -7.66 41.17 50.35
N LEU A 7 -6.95 40.13 49.88
CA LEU A 7 -6.81 39.79 48.44
C LEU A 7 -6.15 38.42 48.24
N TRP A 8 -6.62 37.71 47.21
CA TRP A 8 -6.19 36.40 46.71
C TRP A 8 -4.73 36.41 46.18
N SER A 9 -4.01 35.29 46.32
CA SER A 9 -2.85 34.99 45.46
C SER A 9 -2.65 33.49 45.21
N MET A 10 -2.06 33.22 44.06
CA MET A 10 -2.03 31.99 43.27
C MET A 10 -1.08 30.93 43.84
N PHE A 11 -1.45 29.65 43.72
CA PHE A 11 -0.54 28.51 43.96
C PHE A 11 0.07 28.03 42.65
N VAL A 12 1.40 28.08 42.58
CA VAL A 12 2.25 27.39 41.59
C VAL A 12 2.61 26.03 42.18
N TRP A 13 2.43 24.94 41.43
CA TRP A 13 2.98 23.62 41.77
C TRP A 13 4.01 23.21 40.71
N SER A 14 5.25 23.04 41.16
CA SER A 14 6.37 22.47 40.42
C SER A 14 6.26 20.94 40.38
N VAL A 15 6.50 20.36 39.20
CA VAL A 15 6.58 18.91 38.98
C VAL A 15 7.95 18.42 39.46
N GLY A 16 7.95 17.50 40.42
CA GLY A 16 9.16 16.87 40.97
C GLY A 16 9.72 15.82 40.02
N ALA A 17 11.04 15.88 39.80
CA ALA A 17 11.82 14.79 39.26
C ALA A 17 12.08 13.74 40.37
N SER A 18 11.72 12.48 40.13
CA SER A 18 12.12 11.38 41.00
C SER A 18 13.45 10.80 40.52
N VAL A 19 14.50 11.05 41.30
CA VAL A 19 15.78 10.33 41.27
C VAL A 19 15.59 9.01 42.02
N CYS A 20 15.97 7.89 41.42
CA CYS A 20 16.09 6.60 42.14
C CYS A 20 17.55 6.41 42.60
N GLU A 21 17.75 6.39 43.92
CA GLU A 21 18.95 5.85 44.57
C GLU A 21 18.63 4.46 45.14
N GLY A 22 19.55 3.50 44.98
CA GLY A 22 19.55 2.22 45.72
C GLY A 22 19.46 0.96 44.86
N GLU A 23 20.31 -0.01 45.20
CA GLU A 23 20.61 -1.27 44.49
C GLU A 23 19.39 -2.14 44.15
N LEU A 24 18.73 -1.87 43.03
CA LEU A 24 17.97 -2.87 42.25
C LEU A 24 17.71 -2.46 40.80
N CYS A 25 18.47 -1.49 40.27
CA CYS A 25 18.65 -1.34 38.83
C CYS A 25 19.63 -2.41 38.34
N SER A 26 19.21 -3.67 38.30
CA SER A 26 19.79 -4.58 37.31
C SER A 26 19.46 -3.96 35.96
N ARG A 27 20.45 -3.27 35.37
CA ARG A 27 20.53 -3.08 33.93
C ARG A 27 20.26 -4.46 33.34
N ASN A 28 19.07 -4.65 32.77
CA ASN A 28 18.93 -5.62 31.71
C ASN A 28 19.91 -5.16 30.64
N VAL A 29 21.10 -5.73 30.69
CA VAL A 29 21.97 -5.84 29.54
C VAL A 29 21.11 -6.58 28.54
N ALA A 30 20.58 -5.87 27.55
CA ALA A 30 20.13 -6.48 26.33
C ALA A 30 21.30 -6.36 25.34
N PRO A 31 22.19 -7.36 25.24
CA PRO A 31 23.02 -7.48 24.06
C PRO A 31 22.22 -8.35 23.08
N ARG A 32 21.48 -7.75 22.15
CA ARG A 32 21.09 -8.42 20.89
C ARG A 32 21.05 -7.39 19.76
N ILE A 33 22.16 -7.34 19.03
CA ILE A 33 22.34 -6.78 17.69
C ILE A 33 22.91 -8.00 16.90
N ALA A 34 22.37 -8.45 15.76
CA ALA A 34 21.75 -7.71 14.66
C ALA A 34 20.57 -8.44 13.96
N GLY A 35 19.56 -7.66 13.55
CA GLY A 35 18.78 -7.94 12.34
C GLY A 35 17.30 -8.30 12.53
N GLY A 36 17.03 -9.61 12.52
CA GLY A 36 15.67 -10.20 12.49
C GLY A 36 15.02 -10.34 13.86
N ASP A 37 13.70 -10.31 13.91
CA ASP A 37 12.90 -10.68 15.08
C ASP A 37 12.71 -12.21 15.13
N ARG A 38 12.46 -12.78 16.31
CA ARG A 38 12.10 -14.21 16.38
C ARG A 38 10.72 -14.35 15.74
N SER A 39 10.59 -15.28 14.79
CA SER A 39 9.29 -15.57 14.19
C SER A 39 8.38 -16.18 15.25
N GLU A 40 7.07 -15.97 15.13
CA GLU A 40 6.11 -16.72 15.93
C GLU A 40 6.23 -18.21 15.60
N GLN A 41 6.08 -19.08 16.60
CA GLN A 41 6.12 -20.52 16.36
C GLN A 41 5.00 -20.88 15.36
N ASN A 42 5.36 -21.59 14.29
CA ASN A 42 4.47 -21.93 13.17
C ASN A 42 3.94 -20.73 12.35
N GLY A 43 4.43 -19.51 12.56
CA GLY A 43 4.01 -18.34 11.79
C GLY A 43 4.43 -18.36 10.32
N ARG A 44 5.37 -19.24 9.94
CA ARG A 44 5.86 -19.41 8.56
C ARG A 44 5.89 -20.90 8.18
N PRO A 45 4.72 -21.55 8.04
CA PRO A 45 4.59 -23.01 7.87
C PRO A 45 5.13 -23.54 6.53
N PHE A 46 5.44 -22.66 5.58
CA PHE A 46 6.05 -23.00 4.29
C PHE A 46 7.58 -23.08 4.32
N MET A 47 8.22 -22.70 5.43
CA MET A 47 9.68 -22.70 5.52
C MET A 47 10.28 -24.10 5.46
N VAL A 48 11.35 -24.24 4.68
CA VAL A 48 12.12 -25.48 4.55
C VAL A 48 13.58 -25.19 4.84
N ALA A 49 14.19 -25.98 5.72
CA ALA A 49 15.64 -25.99 5.92
C ALA A 49 16.26 -27.12 5.09
N LEU A 50 17.28 -26.78 4.29
CA LEU A 50 17.95 -27.69 3.38
C LEU A 50 19.37 -27.95 3.87
N TYR A 51 19.64 -29.21 4.21
CA TYR A 51 20.99 -29.68 4.50
C TYR A 51 21.51 -30.45 3.30
N SER A 52 22.55 -29.93 2.66
CA SER A 52 23.19 -30.57 1.51
C SER A 52 24.52 -31.21 1.93
N ARG A 53 24.89 -32.30 1.25
CA ARG A 53 26.19 -32.96 1.38
C ARG A 53 26.81 -33.13 0.00
N VAL A 54 28.14 -32.99 -0.06
CA VAL A 54 28.92 -33.26 -1.28
C VAL A 54 29.75 -34.53 -1.10
N GLY A 55 29.68 -35.41 -2.10
CA GLY A 55 30.63 -36.51 -2.29
C GLY A 55 30.83 -37.39 -1.05
N THR A 56 32.08 -37.85 -0.85
CA THR A 56 32.50 -38.65 0.32
C THR A 56 33.20 -37.83 1.40
N THR A 57 33.43 -36.53 1.19
CA THR A 57 34.11 -35.65 2.18
C THR A 57 33.21 -35.36 3.38
N GLY A 58 31.89 -35.39 3.17
CA GLY A 58 30.89 -35.20 4.23
C GLY A 58 30.67 -33.75 4.64
N ASP A 59 31.21 -32.80 3.86
CA ASP A 59 30.99 -31.37 4.06
C ASP A 59 29.50 -31.04 3.99
N LEU A 60 29.03 -30.19 4.90
CA LEU A 60 27.63 -29.87 5.10
C LEU A 60 27.36 -28.44 4.61
N GLY A 61 26.52 -28.32 3.58
CA GLY A 61 25.92 -27.07 3.15
C GLY A 61 24.59 -26.83 3.86
N PHE A 62 24.21 -25.56 3.99
CA PHE A 62 22.92 -25.15 4.52
C PHE A 62 22.30 -24.04 3.68
N CYS A 63 21.04 -24.22 3.30
CA CYS A 63 20.21 -23.21 2.65
C CYS A 63 18.78 -23.25 3.21
N GLY A 64 18.05 -22.16 2.98
CA GLY A 64 16.61 -22.12 3.08
C GLY A 64 15.92 -22.58 1.79
N GLY A 65 14.61 -22.76 1.90
CA GLY A 65 13.70 -23.01 0.80
C GLY A 65 12.27 -22.74 1.24
N ALA A 66 11.33 -22.80 0.29
CA ALA A 66 9.91 -22.71 0.57
C ALA A 66 9.14 -23.85 -0.10
N LEU A 67 8.17 -24.42 0.61
CA LEU A 67 7.29 -25.44 0.07
C LEU A 67 6.25 -24.80 -0.85
N VAL A 68 6.28 -25.10 -2.16
CA VAL A 68 5.32 -24.57 -3.15
C VAL A 68 4.24 -25.58 -3.53
N SER A 69 4.47 -26.86 -3.24
CA SER A 69 3.47 -27.92 -3.29
C SER A 69 3.85 -29.02 -2.28
N PRO A 70 2.95 -29.98 -1.97
CA PRO A 70 3.28 -31.12 -1.12
C PRO A 70 4.51 -31.94 -1.55
N GLU A 71 4.98 -31.81 -2.80
CA GLU A 71 6.13 -32.56 -3.34
C GLU A 71 7.29 -31.67 -3.77
N TRP A 72 7.12 -30.35 -3.82
CA TRP A 72 8.09 -29.46 -4.45
C TRP A 72 8.49 -28.31 -3.52
N VAL A 73 9.79 -28.15 -3.37
CA VAL A 73 10.42 -27.04 -2.65
C VAL A 73 11.14 -26.14 -3.66
N ILE A 74 10.97 -24.83 -3.54
CA ILE A 74 11.73 -23.84 -4.30
C ILE A 74 12.91 -23.34 -3.48
N THR A 75 14.07 -23.16 -4.11
CA THR A 75 15.30 -22.63 -3.51
C THR A 75 16.16 -21.96 -4.58
N ALA A 76 17.36 -21.50 -4.21
CA ALA A 76 18.33 -20.91 -5.14
C ALA A 76 19.11 -22.02 -5.88
N ALA A 77 19.51 -21.78 -7.12
CA ALA A 77 20.30 -22.73 -7.91
C ALA A 77 21.67 -22.99 -7.28
N HIS A 78 22.33 -21.95 -6.78
CA HIS A 78 23.65 -22.07 -6.16
C HIS A 78 23.63 -22.98 -4.92
N CYS A 79 22.48 -23.16 -4.25
CA CYS A 79 22.32 -24.09 -3.13
C CYS A 79 22.43 -25.57 -3.54
N CYS A 80 22.32 -25.87 -4.83
CA CYS A 80 22.52 -27.20 -5.40
C CYS A 80 24.00 -27.48 -5.71
N PHE A 81 24.90 -26.54 -5.41
CA PHE A 81 26.34 -26.69 -5.58
C PHE A 81 27.08 -26.43 -4.27
N HIS A 82 28.24 -27.05 -4.11
CA HIS A 82 29.19 -26.69 -3.06
C HIS A 82 30.62 -26.92 -3.56
N ASN A 83 31.44 -25.86 -3.45
CA ASN A 83 32.78 -25.77 -4.05
C ASN A 83 32.82 -26.07 -5.57
N GLY A 84 31.75 -25.71 -6.29
CA GLY A 84 31.64 -25.91 -7.74
C GLY A 84 31.19 -27.32 -8.17
N GLU A 85 30.98 -28.23 -7.22
CA GLU A 85 30.41 -29.56 -7.49
C GLU A 85 28.93 -29.61 -7.13
N GLU A 86 28.12 -30.30 -7.94
CA GLU A 86 26.71 -30.53 -7.66
C GLU A 86 26.54 -31.43 -6.42
N VAL A 87 25.62 -31.06 -5.53
CA VAL A 87 25.34 -31.80 -4.30
C VAL A 87 24.65 -33.12 -4.64
N ASN A 88 25.07 -34.23 -4.01
CA ASN A 88 24.52 -35.56 -4.31
C ASN A 88 23.49 -36.05 -3.28
N HIS A 89 23.35 -35.34 -2.16
CA HIS A 89 22.38 -35.66 -1.13
C HIS A 89 21.86 -34.38 -0.46
N VAL A 90 20.55 -34.19 -0.49
CA VAL A 90 19.87 -33.07 0.17
C VAL A 90 18.75 -33.60 1.07
N GLN A 91 18.71 -33.10 2.29
CA GLN A 91 17.69 -33.40 3.27
C GLN A 91 16.89 -32.13 3.59
N ALA A 92 15.58 -32.18 3.35
CA ALA A 92 14.63 -31.12 3.64
C ALA A 92 14.00 -31.33 5.03
N ILE A 93 14.00 -30.29 5.85
CA ILE A 93 13.36 -30.25 7.15
C ILE A 93 12.22 -29.25 7.09
N LEU A 94 10.99 -29.72 7.35
CA LEU A 94 9.75 -28.94 7.30
C LEU A 94 9.10 -28.91 8.68
N GLY A 95 8.30 -27.89 8.96
CA GLY A 95 7.53 -27.78 10.21
C GLY A 95 8.39 -27.67 11.47
N ALA A 96 9.63 -27.19 11.32
CA ALA A 96 10.52 -26.90 12.44
C ALA A 96 10.51 -25.39 12.70
N HIS A 97 10.39 -24.97 13.96
CA HIS A 97 10.77 -23.63 14.39
C HIS A 97 12.21 -23.63 14.92
N SER A 98 12.63 -24.71 15.59
CA SER A 98 13.98 -24.92 16.10
C SER A 98 14.71 -26.03 15.35
N LEU A 99 15.87 -25.72 14.75
CA LEU A 99 16.68 -26.72 14.05
C LEU A 99 17.31 -27.74 15.03
N TYR A 100 17.50 -27.34 16.29
CA TYR A 100 18.13 -28.17 17.32
C TYR A 100 17.15 -29.11 18.03
N ASP A 101 15.85 -28.82 18.02
CA ASP A 101 14.85 -29.72 18.60
C ASP A 101 14.43 -30.80 17.59
N ARG A 102 15.00 -31.99 17.73
CA ARG A 102 14.71 -33.14 16.85
C ARG A 102 13.34 -33.75 17.09
N TYR A 103 12.70 -33.44 18.21
CA TYR A 103 11.40 -33.98 18.60
C TYR A 103 10.30 -32.92 18.55
N GLU A 104 10.57 -31.75 17.94
CA GLU A 104 9.59 -30.70 17.76
C GLU A 104 8.34 -31.25 17.06
N HIS A 105 7.18 -30.98 17.67
CA HIS A 105 5.91 -31.44 17.13
C HIS A 105 5.68 -30.86 15.74
N GLY A 106 5.25 -31.68 14.79
CA GLY A 106 5.06 -31.27 13.38
C GLY A 106 6.31 -31.35 12.51
N ARG A 107 7.52 -31.40 13.09
CA ARG A 107 8.76 -31.53 12.32
C ARG A 107 8.76 -32.77 11.43
N ARG A 108 9.13 -32.60 10.16
CA ARG A 108 9.33 -33.69 9.20
C ARG A 108 10.69 -33.56 8.54
N VAL A 109 11.35 -34.69 8.36
CA VAL A 109 12.66 -34.77 7.69
C VAL A 109 12.51 -35.69 6.50
N VAL A 110 12.74 -35.17 5.30
CA VAL A 110 12.48 -35.87 4.05
C VAL A 110 13.68 -35.68 3.11
N ASN A 111 14.10 -36.75 2.45
CA ASN A 111 15.16 -36.67 1.45
C ASN A 111 14.62 -36.04 0.16
N VAL A 112 15.46 -35.32 -0.56
CA VAL A 112 15.16 -34.85 -1.91
C VAL A 112 15.51 -35.95 -2.91
N ALA A 113 14.58 -36.26 -3.81
CA ALA A 113 14.74 -37.27 -4.85
C ALA A 113 15.34 -36.70 -6.14
N GLU A 114 15.09 -35.41 -6.43
CA GLU A 114 15.50 -34.78 -7.68
C GLU A 114 15.81 -33.30 -7.45
N LEU A 115 16.93 -32.84 -8.03
CA LEU A 115 17.31 -31.44 -8.11
C LEU A 115 17.05 -30.97 -9.55
N VAL A 116 16.25 -29.92 -9.72
CA VAL A 116 15.98 -29.33 -11.04
C VAL A 116 16.46 -27.88 -11.03
N ILE A 117 17.68 -27.69 -11.51
CA ILE A 117 18.33 -26.38 -11.63
C ILE A 117 17.81 -25.69 -12.89
N HIS A 118 17.57 -24.37 -12.84
CA HIS A 118 17.17 -23.63 -14.03
C HIS A 118 18.24 -23.78 -15.14
N PRO A 119 17.86 -24.13 -16.38
CA PRO A 119 18.83 -24.45 -17.44
C PRO A 119 19.75 -23.28 -17.82
N ASP A 120 19.26 -22.05 -17.65
CA ASP A 120 20.01 -20.82 -17.93
C ASP A 120 20.69 -20.23 -16.68
N TYR A 121 20.83 -21.01 -15.59
CA TYR A 121 21.56 -20.55 -14.41
C TYR A 121 23.03 -20.29 -14.76
N ASP A 122 23.50 -19.09 -14.41
CA ASP A 122 24.88 -18.67 -14.59
C ASP A 122 25.54 -18.45 -13.21
N PRO A 123 26.53 -19.29 -12.83
CA PRO A 123 27.19 -19.19 -11.53
C PRO A 123 28.12 -17.97 -11.40
N ASP A 124 28.52 -17.33 -12.50
CA ASP A 124 29.39 -16.16 -12.48
C ASP A 124 28.58 -14.87 -12.25
N THR A 125 27.39 -14.78 -12.84
CA THR A 125 26.52 -13.59 -12.76
C THR A 125 25.35 -13.73 -11.79
N PHE A 126 25.08 -14.94 -11.29
CA PHE A 126 23.88 -15.31 -10.53
C PHE A 126 22.57 -15.06 -11.30
N ALA A 127 22.63 -14.93 -12.63
CA ALA A 127 21.43 -14.90 -13.45
C ALA A 127 20.69 -16.24 -13.36
N ASN A 128 19.37 -16.18 -13.26
CA ASN A 128 18.52 -17.36 -13.11
C ASN A 128 18.88 -18.27 -11.93
N ASP A 129 19.28 -17.68 -10.80
CA ASP A 129 19.60 -18.39 -9.56
C ASP A 129 18.33 -18.93 -8.85
N ILE A 130 17.73 -19.96 -9.43
CA ILE A 130 16.52 -20.63 -8.95
C ILE A 130 16.57 -22.13 -9.25
N ALA A 131 16.12 -22.95 -8.31
CA ALA A 131 15.99 -24.40 -8.45
C ALA A 131 14.72 -24.92 -7.79
N LEU A 132 14.26 -26.08 -8.27
CA LEU A 132 13.15 -26.83 -7.73
C LEU A 132 13.65 -28.19 -7.24
N LEU A 133 13.25 -28.56 -6.03
CA LEU A 133 13.63 -29.80 -5.37
C LEU A 133 12.40 -30.67 -5.21
N ARG A 134 12.42 -31.86 -5.82
CA ARG A 134 11.35 -32.83 -5.64
C ARG A 134 11.60 -33.66 -4.39
N LEU A 135 10.68 -33.64 -3.44
CA LEU A 135 10.75 -34.46 -2.23
C LEU A 135 10.54 -35.94 -2.59
N ALA A 136 11.28 -36.82 -1.92
CA ALA A 136 11.18 -38.27 -2.14
C ALA A 136 9.83 -38.85 -1.68
N ASN A 137 9.12 -38.14 -0.81
CA ASN A 137 7.78 -38.51 -0.36
C ASN A 137 6.89 -37.26 -0.33
N THR A 138 5.64 -37.40 -0.76
CA THR A 138 4.61 -36.36 -0.63
C THR A 138 4.38 -36.02 0.84
N ILE A 139 4.40 -34.74 1.16
CA ILE A 139 4.19 -34.22 2.51
C ILE A 139 2.69 -34.07 2.79
N GLN A 140 2.27 -34.50 3.97
CA GLN A 140 0.93 -34.17 4.47
C GLN A 140 0.93 -32.76 5.06
N LEU A 141 0.06 -31.89 4.53
CA LEU A 141 -0.09 -30.53 5.01
C LEU A 141 -0.77 -30.50 6.39
N SER A 142 -0.45 -29.48 7.18
CA SER A 142 -0.98 -29.22 8.53
C SER A 142 -0.79 -27.74 8.89
N ASP A 143 -1.27 -27.33 10.06
CA ASP A 143 -1.05 -25.96 10.56
C ASP A 143 0.44 -25.59 10.73
N MET A 144 1.32 -26.60 10.79
CA MET A 144 2.78 -26.42 10.92
C MET A 144 3.51 -26.56 9.58
N ILE A 145 2.87 -27.16 8.57
CA ILE A 145 3.45 -27.39 7.24
C ILE A 145 2.41 -27.07 6.19
N SER A 146 2.57 -25.94 5.50
CA SER A 146 1.70 -25.55 4.40
C SER A 146 2.52 -25.05 3.21
N THR A 147 1.86 -24.81 2.09
CA THR A 147 2.50 -24.29 0.89
C THR A 147 2.44 -22.77 0.87
N ILE A 148 3.48 -22.10 0.34
CA ILE A 148 3.42 -20.69 0.01
C ILE A 148 2.74 -20.49 -1.35
N GLN A 149 1.94 -19.44 -1.49
CA GLN A 149 1.28 -19.10 -2.75
C GLN A 149 2.28 -18.49 -3.74
N LEU A 150 2.27 -18.98 -4.98
CA LEU A 150 3.03 -18.34 -6.08
C LEU A 150 2.31 -17.07 -6.56
N PRO A 151 3.04 -16.07 -7.07
CA PRO A 151 2.44 -14.87 -7.64
C PRO A 151 1.38 -15.18 -8.70
N TYR A 152 0.26 -14.47 -8.63
CA TYR A 152 -0.83 -14.60 -9.59
C TYR A 152 -0.40 -14.14 -11.00
N ARG A 153 -0.99 -14.73 -12.04
CA ARG A 153 -0.61 -14.45 -13.43
C ARG A 153 -0.82 -12.98 -13.81
N ASN A 154 -1.91 -12.37 -13.33
CA ASN A 154 -2.24 -10.97 -13.57
C ASN A 154 -1.32 -9.98 -12.84
N ILE A 155 -0.52 -10.43 -11.88
CA ILE A 155 0.50 -9.60 -11.20
C ILE A 155 1.93 -10.03 -11.57
N SER A 156 2.11 -10.86 -12.60
CA SER A 156 3.43 -11.32 -13.05
C SER A 156 4.35 -10.19 -13.52
N THR A 157 3.80 -9.03 -13.89
CA THR A 157 4.55 -7.83 -14.28
C THR A 157 4.46 -6.70 -13.24
N PHE A 158 3.85 -6.96 -12.09
CA PHE A 158 3.63 -5.95 -11.07
C PHE A 158 4.96 -5.49 -10.46
N ASN A 159 5.10 -4.17 -10.27
CA ASN A 159 6.24 -3.59 -9.58
C ASN A 159 5.94 -3.50 -8.09
N PHE A 160 6.68 -4.27 -7.29
CA PHE A 160 6.52 -4.29 -5.83
C PHE A 160 7.32 -3.21 -5.11
N ALA A 161 8.01 -2.29 -5.79
CA ALA A 161 8.78 -1.22 -5.14
C ALA A 161 7.94 -0.44 -4.12
N GLY A 162 8.49 -0.22 -2.92
CA GLY A 162 7.81 0.41 -1.80
C GLY A 162 6.95 -0.55 -0.95
N ALA A 163 6.68 -1.77 -1.41
CA ALA A 163 5.94 -2.76 -0.62
C ALA A 163 6.77 -3.26 0.57
N GLY A 164 6.08 -3.49 1.69
CA GLY A 164 6.66 -4.20 2.84
C GLY A 164 6.73 -5.70 2.54
N ALA A 165 7.95 -6.24 2.51
CA ALA A 165 8.21 -7.65 2.31
C ALA A 165 8.84 -8.27 3.55
N THR A 166 8.60 -9.56 3.76
CA THR A 166 9.14 -10.32 4.89
C THR A 166 10.14 -11.34 4.37
N VAL A 167 11.37 -11.26 4.87
CA VAL A 167 12.38 -12.32 4.74
C VAL A 167 12.30 -13.19 5.98
N SER A 168 12.32 -14.50 5.81
CA SER A 168 12.36 -15.45 6.92
C SER A 168 13.39 -16.54 6.70
N GLY A 169 14.09 -16.94 7.77
CA GLY A 169 15.20 -17.88 7.66
C GLY A 169 15.88 -18.17 8.99
N TRP A 170 16.90 -19.03 8.92
CA TRP A 170 17.77 -19.38 10.03
C TRP A 170 19.17 -18.81 9.86
N GLY A 171 19.41 -17.84 8.97
CA GLY A 171 20.74 -17.28 8.75
C GLY A 171 21.41 -16.74 10.02
N ILE A 172 22.69 -16.37 9.87
CA ILE A 172 23.46 -15.75 10.96
C ILE A 172 22.69 -14.53 11.49
N ALA A 173 22.47 -14.50 12.80
CA ALA A 173 21.54 -13.55 13.44
C ALA A 173 22.24 -12.51 14.32
N ALA A 174 23.56 -12.41 14.25
CA ALA A 174 24.34 -11.43 14.99
C ALA A 174 25.74 -11.25 14.39
N GLU A 175 26.24 -10.01 14.47
CA GLU A 175 27.60 -9.67 14.09
C GLU A 175 28.60 -10.45 14.96
N GLY A 176 29.68 -10.95 14.34
CA GLY A 176 30.72 -11.74 15.03
C GLY A 176 30.31 -13.17 15.37
N VAL A 177 29.10 -13.62 14.99
CA VAL A 177 28.66 -15.02 15.12
C VAL A 177 28.93 -15.79 13.83
N THR A 178 29.43 -17.02 13.96
CA THR A 178 29.81 -17.87 12.81
C THR A 178 28.81 -18.99 12.52
N PHE A 179 27.75 -19.13 13.32
CA PHE A 179 26.75 -20.17 13.17
C PHE A 179 25.36 -19.58 12.88
N ILE A 180 24.57 -20.35 12.14
CA ILE A 180 23.17 -20.06 11.78
C ILE A 180 22.27 -19.98 13.04
N SER A 181 21.18 -19.22 12.98
CA SER A 181 20.24 -19.13 14.09
C SER A 181 19.62 -20.50 14.43
N PRO A 182 19.55 -20.88 15.72
CA PRO A 182 18.91 -22.13 16.11
C PRO A 182 17.38 -22.11 15.93
N THR A 183 16.78 -20.91 15.94
CA THR A 183 15.32 -20.69 15.87
C THR A 183 15.00 -19.80 14.69
N LEU A 184 13.87 -20.04 14.03
CA LEU A 184 13.44 -19.29 12.87
C LEU A 184 13.30 -17.79 13.19
N ARG A 185 13.82 -16.95 12.30
CA ARG A 185 13.74 -15.49 12.40
C ARG A 185 13.05 -14.92 11.18
N GLU A 186 12.53 -13.72 11.33
CA GLU A 186 11.97 -12.94 10.24
C GLU A 186 12.35 -11.47 10.35
N LYS A 187 12.37 -10.78 9.21
CA LYS A 187 12.53 -9.33 9.17
C LYS A 187 11.67 -8.72 8.08
N ARG A 188 11.01 -7.64 8.44
CA ARG A 188 10.30 -6.79 7.49
C ARG A 188 11.28 -5.81 6.83
N MET A 189 11.25 -5.78 5.51
CA MET A 189 12.11 -4.98 4.65
C MET A 189 11.24 -4.26 3.61
N THR A 190 11.78 -3.23 2.97
CA THR A 190 11.08 -2.51 1.90
C THR A 190 11.64 -2.95 0.56
N VAL A 191 10.78 -3.34 -0.39
CA VAL A 191 11.20 -3.64 -1.76
C VAL A 191 11.67 -2.36 -2.44
N LEU A 192 12.81 -2.43 -3.12
CA LEU A 192 13.41 -1.30 -3.83
C LEU A 192 12.99 -1.26 -5.30
N THR A 193 13.18 -0.10 -5.94
CA THR A 193 13.08 -0.03 -7.40
C THR A 193 14.25 -0.75 -8.04
N ASP A 194 14.01 -1.35 -9.21
CA ASP A 194 15.04 -2.05 -9.99
C ASP A 194 16.24 -1.12 -10.27
N THR A 195 15.98 0.14 -10.63
CA THR A 195 17.02 1.15 -10.89
C THR A 195 17.87 1.42 -9.66
N PHE A 196 17.26 1.63 -8.49
CA PHE A 196 18.01 1.94 -7.27
C PHE A 196 18.84 0.74 -6.83
N CYS A 197 18.26 -0.46 -6.90
CA CYS A 197 19.01 -1.67 -6.58
C CYS A 197 20.18 -1.86 -7.55
N ASN A 198 19.94 -1.83 -8.86
CA ASN A 198 20.99 -2.10 -9.84
C ASN A 198 22.11 -1.06 -9.79
N THR A 199 21.78 0.22 -9.55
CA THR A 199 22.78 1.28 -9.36
C THR A 199 23.70 1.00 -8.17
N THR A 200 23.16 0.43 -7.09
CA THR A 200 23.94 0.04 -5.90
C THR A 200 24.99 -1.03 -6.22
N TYR A 201 24.70 -1.86 -7.23
CA TYR A 201 25.57 -2.92 -7.72
C TYR A 201 26.21 -2.57 -9.08
N PHE A 202 26.53 -1.30 -9.30
CA PHE A 202 27.27 -0.82 -10.48
C PHE A 202 26.62 -1.20 -11.83
N ASN A 203 25.31 -1.36 -11.85
CA ASN A 203 24.52 -1.80 -13.00
C ASN A 203 24.85 -3.21 -13.52
N GLN A 204 25.27 -4.11 -12.62
CA GLN A 204 25.66 -5.49 -12.95
C GLN A 204 24.63 -6.54 -12.55
N LEU A 205 23.48 -6.15 -11.98
CA LEU A 205 22.44 -7.12 -11.63
C LEU A 205 21.69 -7.63 -12.86
N PRO A 206 21.36 -8.93 -12.90
CA PRO A 206 20.42 -9.48 -13.88
C PRO A 206 19.02 -8.84 -13.78
N ASP A 207 18.32 -8.72 -14.91
CA ASP A 207 16.92 -8.24 -14.97
C ASP A 207 15.93 -9.15 -14.23
N SER A 208 16.36 -10.38 -13.91
CA SER A 208 15.59 -11.36 -13.15
C SER A 208 15.63 -11.15 -11.64
N THR A 209 16.09 -9.99 -11.18
CA THR A 209 16.33 -9.71 -9.76
C THR A 209 15.24 -8.83 -9.16
N ILE A 210 15.01 -9.02 -7.86
CA ILE A 210 14.23 -8.13 -6.99
C ILE A 210 15.05 -7.88 -5.72
N CYS A 211 14.99 -6.67 -5.19
CA CYS A 211 15.77 -6.31 -4.01
C CYS A 211 14.89 -5.76 -2.89
N SER A 212 15.30 -6.00 -1.66
CA SER A 212 14.71 -5.38 -0.49
C SER A 212 15.79 -4.79 0.40
N PHE A 213 15.47 -3.78 1.18
CA PHE A 213 16.43 -3.14 2.07
C PHE A 213 15.81 -2.81 3.42
N HIS A 214 16.66 -2.90 4.45
CA HIS A 214 16.39 -2.42 5.79
C HIS A 214 17.72 -1.86 6.32
N GLY A 215 17.72 -0.61 6.80
CA GLY A 215 18.95 0.18 7.00
C GLY A 215 19.97 -0.35 8.02
N VAL A 216 19.65 -1.44 8.72
CA VAL A 216 20.52 -2.09 9.73
C VAL A 216 20.33 -3.62 9.77
N ALA A 217 19.72 -4.21 8.73
CA ALA A 217 19.46 -5.65 8.68
C ALA A 217 19.32 -6.13 7.23
N GLY A 218 19.85 -7.31 6.94
CA GLY A 218 19.59 -7.96 5.66
C GLY A 218 19.67 -9.48 5.74
N THR A 219 19.72 -10.10 4.57
CA THR A 219 19.98 -11.53 4.41
C THR A 219 21.43 -11.85 4.74
N CYS A 220 21.64 -12.96 5.44
CA CYS A 220 22.96 -13.43 5.87
C CYS A 220 23.25 -14.85 5.36
N LYS A 221 24.49 -15.31 5.59
CA LYS A 221 24.84 -16.73 5.40
C LYS A 221 23.82 -17.62 6.09
N GLY A 222 23.23 -18.54 5.32
CA GLY A 222 22.18 -19.45 5.75
C GLY A 222 20.75 -19.01 5.41
N ASP A 223 20.53 -17.77 4.96
CA ASP A 223 19.24 -17.35 4.40
C ASP A 223 19.12 -17.60 2.89
N ASN A 224 20.24 -17.94 2.23
CA ASN A 224 20.31 -18.29 0.82
C ASN A 224 19.27 -19.35 0.44
N GLY A 225 18.58 -19.16 -0.66
CA GLY A 225 17.46 -20.00 -1.10
C GLY A 225 16.16 -19.82 -0.31
N GLY A 226 16.17 -19.06 0.79
CA GLY A 226 14.99 -18.74 1.58
C GLY A 226 14.01 -17.79 0.88
N PRO A 227 12.76 -17.69 1.36
CA PRO A 227 11.73 -16.91 0.71
C PRO A 227 11.76 -15.42 1.09
N LEU A 228 11.46 -14.58 0.10
CA LEU A 228 10.97 -13.22 0.28
C LEU A 228 9.47 -13.22 -0.01
N THR A 229 8.66 -12.88 1.00
CA THR A 229 7.20 -12.92 0.93
C THR A 229 6.59 -11.52 1.03
N ILE A 230 5.44 -11.33 0.39
CA ILE A 230 4.60 -10.14 0.57
C ILE A 230 3.20 -10.61 0.93
N PHE A 231 2.60 -9.99 1.94
CA PHE A 231 1.18 -10.21 2.24
C PHE A 231 0.35 -9.54 1.13
N TYR A 232 -0.31 -10.35 0.30
CA TYR A 232 -1.10 -9.91 -0.82
C TYR A 232 -2.56 -9.73 -0.38
N ASN A 233 -2.89 -8.49 0.01
CA ASN A 233 -4.20 -8.16 0.58
C ASN A 233 -5.40 -8.55 -0.30
N ALA A 234 -5.21 -8.70 -1.61
CA ALA A 234 -6.31 -9.03 -2.51
C ALA A 234 -6.83 -10.47 -2.28
N THR A 235 -5.95 -11.38 -1.81
CA THR A 235 -6.32 -12.76 -1.44
C THR A 235 -6.09 -13.08 0.03
N GLU A 236 -5.70 -12.09 0.82
CA GLU A 236 -5.42 -12.22 2.25
C GLU A 236 -4.40 -13.33 2.59
N GLU A 237 -3.39 -13.51 1.75
CA GLU A 237 -2.36 -14.54 1.94
C GLU A 237 -0.97 -14.01 1.60
N ASP A 238 0.07 -14.68 2.11
CA ASP A 238 1.44 -14.40 1.70
C ASP A 238 1.73 -15.02 0.33
N ILE A 239 2.30 -14.22 -0.58
CA ILE A 239 2.83 -14.68 -1.87
C ILE A 239 4.34 -14.65 -1.90
N LEU A 240 4.95 -15.62 -2.60
CA LEU A 240 6.39 -15.73 -2.78
C LEU A 240 6.88 -14.83 -3.93
N VAL A 241 7.47 -13.68 -3.62
CA VAL A 241 7.93 -12.73 -4.66
C VAL A 241 9.42 -12.86 -4.99
N GLY A 242 10.21 -13.45 -4.09
CA GLY A 242 11.63 -13.64 -4.31
C GLY A 242 12.21 -14.87 -3.60
N VAL A 243 13.36 -15.32 -4.09
CA VAL A 243 14.21 -16.36 -3.49
C VAL A 243 15.58 -15.76 -3.20
N THR A 244 16.09 -15.84 -1.98
CA THR A 244 17.38 -15.22 -1.59
C THR A 244 18.50 -15.77 -2.46
N SER A 245 19.19 -14.90 -3.21
CA SER A 245 20.21 -15.32 -4.17
C SER A 245 21.60 -15.18 -3.56
N PHE A 246 22.17 -13.97 -3.52
CA PHE A 246 23.52 -13.78 -3.00
C PHE A 246 23.59 -12.73 -1.90
N ILE A 247 24.68 -12.83 -1.16
CA ILE A 247 25.03 -11.99 -0.03
C ILE A 247 26.43 -11.43 -0.22
N SER A 248 26.70 -10.30 0.43
CA SER A 248 28.02 -9.68 0.45
C SER A 248 29.10 -10.67 0.90
N SER A 249 30.32 -10.46 0.40
CA SER A 249 31.51 -11.24 0.80
C SER A 249 31.82 -11.12 2.30
N THR A 250 31.32 -10.06 2.96
CA THR A 250 31.38 -9.88 4.42
C THR A 250 30.45 -10.84 5.18
N GLY A 251 29.54 -11.52 4.49
CA GLY A 251 28.68 -12.59 5.01
C GLY A 251 27.25 -12.18 5.33
N CYS A 252 26.92 -10.89 5.28
CA CYS A 252 25.57 -10.34 5.49
C CYS A 252 25.39 -9.05 4.67
N ASN A 253 24.17 -8.78 4.22
CA ASN A 253 23.77 -7.56 3.52
C ASN A 253 23.19 -6.52 4.48
N ASP A 254 23.94 -6.13 5.52
CA ASP A 254 23.40 -5.27 6.60
C ASP A 254 23.37 -3.78 6.22
N ASP A 255 24.25 -3.37 5.31
CA ASP A 255 24.44 -2.00 4.82
C ASP A 255 24.16 -1.85 3.31
N GLN A 256 23.75 -2.93 2.66
CA GLN A 256 23.44 -2.99 1.23
C GLN A 256 22.08 -3.67 1.00
N PRO A 257 21.40 -3.41 -0.12
CA PRO A 257 20.20 -4.15 -0.49
C PRO A 257 20.41 -5.67 -0.43
N SER A 258 19.44 -6.40 0.11
CA SER A 258 19.40 -7.85 -0.05
C SER A 258 18.86 -8.21 -1.43
N VAL A 259 19.48 -9.20 -2.08
CA VAL A 259 19.24 -9.52 -3.49
C VAL A 259 18.57 -10.89 -3.62
N PHE A 260 17.48 -10.93 -4.40
CA PHE A 260 16.65 -12.11 -4.57
C PHE A 260 16.36 -12.36 -6.05
N THR A 261 16.21 -13.63 -6.42
CA THR A 261 15.69 -14.02 -7.73
C THR A 261 14.18 -13.74 -7.77
N ARG A 262 13.72 -12.95 -8.74
CA ARG A 262 12.32 -12.53 -8.90
C ARG A 262 11.46 -13.69 -9.41
N VAL A 263 10.64 -14.25 -8.52
CA VAL A 263 9.83 -15.45 -8.79
C VAL A 263 8.82 -15.24 -9.92
N GLN A 264 8.29 -14.03 -10.08
CA GLN A 264 7.34 -13.67 -11.15
C GLN A 264 7.87 -14.02 -12.56
N ARG A 265 9.19 -14.03 -12.77
CA ARG A 265 9.80 -14.34 -14.08
C ARG A 265 9.79 -15.84 -14.41
N TYR A 266 9.59 -16.70 -13.43
CA TYR A 266 9.74 -18.15 -13.56
C TYR A 266 8.43 -18.91 -13.38
N LEU A 267 7.28 -18.23 -13.31
CA LEU A 267 5.98 -18.87 -13.06
C LEU A 267 5.67 -19.98 -14.08
N ASP A 268 5.94 -19.75 -15.36
CA ASP A 268 5.70 -20.74 -16.42
C ASP A 268 6.62 -21.95 -16.26
N TRP A 269 7.91 -21.73 -15.99
CA TRP A 269 8.89 -22.80 -15.72
C TRP A 269 8.52 -23.62 -14.48
N ILE A 270 8.14 -22.95 -13.39
CA ILE A 270 7.70 -23.61 -12.15
C ILE A 270 6.46 -24.46 -12.42
N SER A 271 5.44 -23.90 -13.07
CA SER A 271 4.20 -24.60 -13.36
C SER A 271 4.39 -25.82 -14.26
N GLN A 272 5.22 -25.69 -15.30
CA GLN A 272 5.50 -26.76 -16.25
C GLN A 272 6.17 -27.98 -15.58
N LEU A 273 7.09 -27.75 -14.65
CA LEU A 273 7.83 -28.81 -13.97
C LEU A 273 7.05 -29.42 -12.80
N THR A 274 6.43 -28.56 -11.98
CA THR A 274 5.81 -28.99 -10.72
C THR A 274 4.34 -29.39 -10.88
N GLY A 275 3.68 -28.93 -11.94
CA GLY A 275 2.23 -29.03 -12.11
C GLY A 275 1.44 -28.06 -11.21
N VAL A 276 2.10 -27.18 -10.45
CA VAL A 276 1.42 -26.16 -9.63
C VAL A 276 0.72 -25.17 -10.57
N PRO A 277 -0.60 -24.96 -10.43
CA PRO A 277 -1.33 -24.03 -11.30
C PRO A 277 -0.97 -22.59 -10.98
N ILE A 278 -0.66 -21.79 -12.00
CA ILE A 278 -0.55 -20.33 -11.84
C ILE A 278 -1.94 -19.72 -11.90
N LEU A 279 -2.41 -19.27 -10.74
CA LEU A 279 -3.75 -18.75 -10.58
C LEU A 279 -3.88 -17.34 -11.16
N TYR A 280 -5.08 -16.99 -11.61
CA TYR A 280 -5.46 -15.60 -11.87
C TYR A 280 -6.27 -15.10 -10.69
N HIS A 281 -5.80 -14.05 -10.01
CA HIS A 281 -6.61 -13.42 -8.98
C HIS A 281 -7.69 -12.58 -9.67
N GLY A 282 -8.94 -13.07 -9.64
CA GLY A 282 -10.08 -12.50 -10.39
C GLY A 282 -10.83 -13.50 -11.28
N HIS A 283 -10.44 -14.77 -11.33
CA HIS A 283 -11.17 -15.84 -12.02
C HIS A 283 -11.56 -16.97 -11.05
N ILE A 284 -12.67 -16.79 -10.32
CA ILE A 284 -13.45 -17.93 -9.82
C ILE A 284 -14.51 -18.23 -10.89
N MET A 285 -14.28 -19.31 -11.65
CA MET A 285 -15.26 -20.14 -12.37
C MET A 285 -16.46 -19.42 -13.02
N LYS A 286 -16.26 -18.81 -14.21
CA LYS A 286 -17.39 -18.42 -15.09
C LYS A 286 -17.95 -19.57 -15.93
N ASP A 287 -17.29 -20.73 -16.01
CA ASP A 287 -17.66 -21.77 -16.99
C ASP A 287 -18.29 -23.05 -16.42
N ILE A 288 -18.53 -23.17 -15.10
CA ILE A 288 -19.16 -24.38 -14.50
C ILE A 288 -20.49 -24.08 -13.78
N ILE A 289 -20.85 -22.81 -13.53
CA ILE A 289 -22.09 -22.41 -12.82
C ILE A 289 -23.17 -21.94 -13.82
N ILE A 290 -23.34 -22.63 -14.95
CA ILE A 290 -24.45 -22.35 -15.88
C ILE A 290 -25.68 -23.24 -15.61
N PHE A 291 -25.57 -24.27 -14.75
CA PHE A 291 -26.64 -25.25 -14.57
C PHE A 291 -27.42 -25.25 -13.25
N PHE A 292 -27.10 -24.41 -12.25
CA PHE A 292 -27.73 -24.58 -10.92
C PHE A 292 -28.24 -23.35 -10.17
N VAL A 293 -28.21 -22.14 -10.73
CA VAL A 293 -28.76 -20.96 -10.03
C VAL A 293 -29.71 -20.17 -10.92
N LEU A 294 -30.82 -20.83 -11.28
CA LEU A 294 -32.04 -20.20 -11.80
C LEU A 294 -33.09 -20.00 -10.69
N TYR A 295 -32.69 -20.00 -9.42
CA TYR A 295 -33.62 -19.91 -8.29
C TYR A 295 -33.00 -19.17 -7.10
N LEU A 296 -32.91 -17.85 -7.16
CA LEU A 296 -33.43 -16.94 -6.13
C LEU A 296 -33.10 -15.49 -6.52
N THR A 297 -34.15 -14.71 -6.70
CA THR A 297 -34.13 -13.27 -6.93
C THR A 297 -33.49 -12.51 -5.77
N GLY A 298 -32.48 -11.70 -6.07
CA GLY A 298 -31.88 -10.75 -5.15
C GLY A 298 -30.74 -10.01 -5.82
N VAL A 299 -31.06 -8.93 -6.54
CA VAL A 299 -30.08 -8.03 -7.17
C VAL A 299 -29.24 -7.40 -6.06
N LEU A 300 -28.04 -7.93 -5.85
CA LEU A 300 -26.99 -7.23 -5.11
C LEU A 300 -26.36 -6.25 -6.10
N ALA A 301 -26.65 -4.97 -5.94
CA ALA A 301 -25.86 -3.91 -6.56
C ALA A 301 -24.45 -4.00 -5.94
N PHE A 302 -23.51 -4.52 -6.72
CA PHE A 302 -22.10 -4.56 -6.34
C PHE A 302 -21.50 -3.16 -6.44
N LEU A 303 -20.65 -2.85 -5.47
CA LEU A 303 -19.82 -1.65 -5.41
C LEU A 303 -18.92 -1.64 -6.65
N GLU A 304 -19.10 -0.69 -7.55
CA GLU A 304 -18.10 -0.38 -8.58
C GLU A 304 -17.74 1.10 -8.46
N VAL A 305 -16.64 1.38 -7.76
CA VAL A 305 -15.85 2.53 -8.19
C VAL A 305 -15.37 2.18 -9.60
N PRO A 306 -15.52 3.07 -10.58
CA PRO A 306 -15.01 2.85 -11.94
C PRO A 306 -13.58 2.33 -11.92
N THR A 307 -13.31 1.11 -12.39
CA THR A 307 -11.96 0.67 -12.76
C THR A 307 -11.45 1.33 -14.05
N ASN A 308 -12.07 2.46 -14.41
CA ASN A 308 -11.90 3.23 -15.65
C ASN A 308 -12.32 4.70 -15.42
N TYR A 309 -12.04 5.24 -14.24
CA TYR A 309 -12.37 6.62 -13.86
C TYR A 309 -11.90 7.63 -14.91
N HIS A 310 -10.66 7.51 -15.39
CA HIS A 310 -10.05 8.45 -16.32
C HIS A 310 -10.87 8.51 -17.63
N ASP A 311 -11.18 7.37 -18.23
CA ASP A 311 -11.98 7.33 -19.46
C ASP A 311 -13.44 7.74 -19.25
N ALA A 312 -14.05 7.26 -18.17
CA ALA A 312 -15.49 7.42 -17.94
C ALA A 312 -15.86 8.82 -17.41
N ILE A 313 -14.97 9.44 -16.63
CA ILE A 313 -15.25 10.65 -15.84
C ILE A 313 -14.15 11.68 -16.03
N GLY A 314 -12.91 11.32 -15.75
CA GLY A 314 -11.78 12.25 -15.65
C GLY A 314 -11.52 13.04 -16.93
N ILE A 315 -11.34 12.36 -18.07
CA ILE A 315 -11.07 12.96 -19.38
C ILE A 315 -12.28 13.79 -19.88
N PRO A 316 -13.53 13.29 -19.86
CA PRO A 316 -14.69 14.11 -20.21
C PRO A 316 -14.81 15.37 -19.34
N THR A 317 -14.54 15.25 -18.04
CA THR A 317 -14.61 16.38 -17.10
C THR A 317 -13.50 17.39 -17.38
N ALA A 318 -12.29 16.92 -17.65
CA ALA A 318 -11.14 17.74 -18.01
C ALA A 318 -11.45 18.62 -19.23
N LYS A 319 -11.97 18.00 -20.31
CA LYS A 319 -12.34 18.70 -21.54
C LYS A 319 -13.42 19.76 -21.27
N ARG A 320 -14.45 19.39 -20.52
CA ARG A 320 -15.57 20.27 -20.17
C ARG A 320 -15.12 21.52 -19.40
N ILE A 321 -14.35 21.35 -18.33
CA ILE A 321 -13.85 22.48 -17.52
C ILE A 321 -12.98 23.39 -18.39
N LYS A 322 -12.11 22.82 -19.23
CA LYS A 322 -11.25 23.61 -20.13
C LYS A 322 -12.06 24.48 -21.10
N ASP A 323 -13.01 23.88 -21.82
CA ASP A 323 -13.83 24.57 -22.80
C ASP A 323 -14.63 25.72 -22.14
N LEU A 324 -15.03 25.55 -20.88
CA LEU A 324 -15.75 26.55 -20.09
C LEU A 324 -14.87 27.71 -19.62
N GLU A 325 -13.70 27.41 -19.06
CA GLU A 325 -12.79 28.45 -18.61
C GLU A 325 -12.31 29.33 -19.78
N GLU A 326 -12.04 28.71 -20.94
CA GLU A 326 -11.70 29.43 -22.17
C GLU A 326 -12.87 30.32 -22.64
N ALA A 327 -14.11 29.84 -22.55
CA ALA A 327 -15.30 30.65 -22.87
C ALA A 327 -15.50 31.83 -21.90
N ILE A 328 -15.27 31.64 -20.60
CA ILE A 328 -15.32 32.71 -19.59
C ILE A 328 -14.26 33.78 -19.86
N GLN A 329 -13.05 33.37 -20.22
CA GLN A 329 -11.99 34.30 -20.60
C GLN A 329 -12.30 35.07 -21.88
N ALA A 330 -12.98 34.44 -22.85
CA ALA A 330 -13.38 35.09 -24.09
C ALA A 330 -14.54 36.10 -23.90
N ASN A 331 -15.42 35.92 -22.91
CA ASN A 331 -16.65 36.69 -22.71
C ASN A 331 -16.58 37.73 -21.56
N GLN A 332 -15.48 38.46 -21.41
CA GLN A 332 -15.13 39.37 -20.30
C GLN A 332 -16.14 40.48 -19.81
N THR A 333 -17.47 40.37 -19.98
CA THR A 333 -18.46 41.36 -19.48
C THR A 333 -19.83 40.81 -19.03
N GLY A 334 -20.00 39.51 -18.72
CA GLY A 334 -21.30 38.95 -18.31
C GLY A 334 -21.38 38.60 -16.82
N THR A 335 -22.27 39.26 -16.07
CA THR A 335 -22.62 38.88 -14.67
C THR A 335 -23.09 37.44 -14.60
N ILE A 336 -22.40 36.60 -13.82
CA ILE A 336 -22.79 35.22 -13.53
C ILE A 336 -23.98 35.29 -12.57
N GLU A 337 -25.20 35.17 -13.08
CA GLU A 337 -26.42 35.15 -12.25
C GLU A 337 -26.56 33.82 -11.50
N ASP A 338 -26.94 33.93 -10.21
CA ASP A 338 -27.27 32.84 -9.29
C ASP A 338 -28.18 31.79 -9.93
N ARG A 339 -27.84 30.50 -9.79
CA ARG A 339 -28.69 29.32 -10.06
C ARG A 339 -27.91 28.01 -9.85
N ILE A 340 -28.14 27.26 -8.75
CA ILE A 340 -27.69 25.86 -8.58
C ILE A 340 -28.72 25.08 -7.74
N ILE A 341 -28.95 23.80 -8.05
CA ILE A 341 -29.60 22.82 -7.16
C ILE A 341 -28.52 21.87 -6.61
N GLY A 342 -28.48 21.66 -5.29
CA GLY A 342 -27.61 20.69 -4.61
C GLY A 342 -26.24 21.22 -4.11
N GLY A 343 -25.51 21.99 -4.93
CA GLY A 343 -24.20 22.57 -4.60
C GLY A 343 -24.18 24.10 -4.48
N LYS A 344 -23.11 24.68 -3.92
CA LYS A 344 -22.89 26.14 -3.88
C LYS A 344 -21.51 26.48 -4.46
N LEU A 345 -21.43 27.59 -5.19
CA LEU A 345 -20.15 28.14 -5.65
C LEU A 345 -19.27 28.44 -4.45
N ALA A 346 -18.02 27.98 -4.47
CA ALA A 346 -17.06 28.30 -3.43
C ALA A 346 -16.75 29.80 -3.47
N PRO A 347 -16.94 30.54 -2.37
CA PRO A 347 -16.45 31.92 -2.30
C PRO A 347 -14.96 31.95 -2.58
N LEU A 348 -14.49 33.00 -3.23
CA LEU A 348 -13.06 33.20 -3.47
C LEU A 348 -12.33 33.09 -2.12
N ASN A 349 -11.35 32.17 -2.05
CA ASN A 349 -10.52 31.90 -0.86
C ASN A 349 -11.20 31.12 0.29
N ALA A 350 -12.40 30.57 0.10
CA ALA A 350 -13.09 29.84 1.17
C ALA A 350 -12.37 28.53 1.58
N TYR A 351 -11.64 27.92 0.65
CA TYR A 351 -11.00 26.61 0.83
C TYR A 351 -9.51 26.66 0.44
N PRO A 352 -8.67 27.36 1.21
CA PRO A 352 -7.26 27.62 0.89
C PRO A 352 -6.36 26.38 0.93
N PHE A 353 -6.86 25.27 1.46
CA PHE A 353 -6.20 23.95 1.45
C PHE A 353 -6.60 23.09 0.24
N PHE A 354 -7.62 23.47 -0.51
CA PHE A 354 -8.03 22.73 -1.68
C PHE A 354 -7.01 22.91 -2.81
N ALA A 355 -6.70 21.81 -3.50
CA ALA A 355 -5.81 21.81 -4.65
C ALA A 355 -6.44 21.03 -5.81
N GLY A 356 -6.55 21.67 -6.97
CA GLY A 356 -6.96 21.01 -8.20
C GLY A 356 -5.83 20.18 -8.80
N LEU A 357 -6.15 19.03 -9.38
CA LEU A 357 -5.20 18.20 -10.13
C LEU A 357 -5.57 18.20 -11.60
N HIS A 358 -4.62 18.63 -12.43
CA HIS A 358 -4.64 18.38 -13.86
C HIS A 358 -3.62 17.27 -14.18
N ILE A 359 -4.09 16.16 -14.75
CA ILE A 359 -3.38 14.88 -14.79
C ILE A 359 -3.08 14.54 -16.25
N SER A 360 -1.81 14.38 -16.59
CA SER A 360 -1.40 13.87 -17.91
C SER A 360 -1.31 12.35 -17.86
N LEU A 361 -1.90 11.63 -18.81
CA LEU A 361 -1.93 10.16 -18.81
C LEU A 361 -0.80 9.55 -19.67
N VAL A 362 -0.30 8.38 -19.28
CA VAL A 362 0.78 7.68 -19.99
C VAL A 362 0.30 7.25 -21.38
N GLY A 363 1.03 7.61 -22.43
CA GLY A 363 0.79 7.09 -23.78
C GLY A 363 -0.42 7.70 -24.49
N THR A 364 -1.10 8.70 -23.90
CA THR A 364 -2.20 9.42 -24.56
C THR A 364 -1.98 10.93 -24.50
N PRO A 365 -2.53 11.70 -25.46
CA PRO A 365 -2.53 13.16 -25.40
C PRO A 365 -3.66 13.70 -24.49
N ASN A 366 -4.51 12.82 -23.94
CA ASN A 366 -5.65 13.21 -23.13
C ASN A 366 -5.19 13.57 -21.72
N THR A 367 -5.90 14.51 -21.11
CA THR A 367 -5.71 14.87 -19.71
C THR A 367 -6.95 14.54 -18.91
N SER A 368 -6.74 14.18 -17.65
CA SER A 368 -7.78 13.91 -16.66
C SER A 368 -7.72 14.96 -15.56
N VAL A 369 -8.74 14.99 -14.71
CA VAL A 369 -8.79 15.88 -13.55
C VAL A 369 -9.16 15.12 -12.27
N CYS A 370 -8.71 15.65 -11.14
CA CYS A 370 -9.14 15.26 -9.79
C CYS A 370 -9.02 16.46 -8.84
N GLY A 371 -9.57 16.36 -7.64
CA GLY A 371 -9.24 17.20 -6.49
C GLY A 371 -8.11 16.61 -5.65
N SER A 372 -7.62 17.41 -4.70
CA SER A 372 -6.61 17.04 -3.73
C SER A 372 -6.58 18.06 -2.59
N THR A 373 -5.81 17.78 -1.54
CA THR A 373 -5.79 18.58 -0.31
C THR A 373 -4.36 18.83 0.18
N LEU A 374 -4.01 20.10 0.39
CA LEU A 374 -2.72 20.53 0.91
C LEU A 374 -2.60 20.21 2.41
N LEU A 375 -1.60 19.39 2.77
CA LEU A 375 -1.34 18.99 4.16
C LEU A 375 -0.12 19.71 4.76
N SER A 376 0.82 20.13 3.91
CA SER A 376 2.04 20.82 4.32
C SER A 376 2.60 21.64 3.15
N PRO A 377 3.73 22.37 3.29
CA PRO A 377 4.30 23.15 2.18
C PRO A 377 4.64 22.31 0.95
N SER A 378 4.90 21.00 1.10
CA SER A 378 5.31 20.14 -0.02
C SER A 378 4.57 18.81 -0.11
N ARG A 379 3.45 18.65 0.60
CA ARG A 379 2.65 17.42 0.61
C ARG A 379 1.18 17.70 0.36
N VAL A 380 0.64 16.96 -0.61
CA VAL A 380 -0.77 17.01 -0.98
C VAL A 380 -1.31 15.58 -0.98
N VAL A 381 -2.52 15.37 -0.47
CA VAL A 381 -3.20 14.07 -0.48
C VAL A 381 -4.35 14.05 -1.47
N THR A 382 -4.56 12.92 -2.14
CA THR A 382 -5.63 12.69 -3.13
C THR A 382 -6.06 11.22 -3.11
N ALA A 383 -7.02 10.84 -3.96
CA ALA A 383 -7.41 9.44 -4.16
C ALA A 383 -6.36 8.72 -5.01
N ALA A 384 -6.10 7.44 -4.72
CA ALA A 384 -5.12 6.65 -5.48
C ALA A 384 -5.58 6.35 -6.90
N HIS A 385 -6.90 6.26 -7.14
CA HIS A 385 -7.45 6.09 -8.48
C HIS A 385 -7.19 7.30 -9.39
N CYS A 386 -6.87 8.48 -8.84
CA CYS A 386 -6.43 9.63 -9.63
C CYS A 386 -5.02 9.42 -10.22
N ASN A 387 -4.24 8.50 -9.66
CA ASN A 387 -2.96 8.10 -10.20
C ASN A 387 -3.07 6.86 -11.09
N PHE A 388 -3.80 5.85 -10.65
CA PHE A 388 -4.03 4.65 -11.44
C PHE A 388 -5.43 4.10 -11.18
N ASP A 389 -6.31 4.14 -12.16
CA ASP A 389 -7.70 3.70 -11.98
C ASP A 389 -7.93 2.21 -12.30
N GLY A 390 -6.87 1.47 -12.64
CA GLY A 390 -6.94 0.09 -13.10
C GLY A 390 -6.76 -0.08 -14.61
N VAL A 391 -6.87 1.01 -15.38
CA VAL A 391 -6.70 1.05 -16.83
C VAL A 391 -5.64 2.08 -17.22
N GLU A 392 -5.83 3.33 -16.81
CA GLU A 392 -4.98 4.46 -17.16
C GLU A 392 -4.07 4.84 -15.98
N LEU A 393 -2.82 5.23 -16.30
CA LEU A 393 -1.81 5.65 -15.33
C LEU A 393 -1.43 7.11 -15.56
N ALA A 394 -1.36 7.90 -14.49
CA ALA A 394 -0.85 9.26 -14.50
C ALA A 394 0.66 9.27 -14.76
N SER A 395 1.08 10.07 -15.74
CA SER A 395 2.48 10.36 -16.07
C SER A 395 3.00 11.61 -15.32
N GLU A 396 2.12 12.57 -15.05
CA GLU A 396 2.45 13.83 -14.39
C GLU A 396 1.19 14.48 -13.83
N PHE A 397 1.32 15.11 -12.67
CA PHE A 397 0.30 15.94 -12.03
C PHE A 397 0.72 17.40 -12.11
N THR A 398 -0.18 18.27 -12.52
CA THR A 398 -0.09 19.71 -12.25
C THR A 398 -1.05 20.03 -11.10
N VAL A 399 -0.48 20.33 -9.94
CA VAL A 399 -1.21 20.75 -8.74
C VAL A 399 -1.50 22.25 -8.84
N VAL A 400 -2.77 22.63 -8.71
CA VAL A 400 -3.26 24.01 -8.86
C VAL A 400 -3.81 24.49 -7.51
N LEU A 401 -3.16 25.49 -6.94
CA LEU A 401 -3.47 26.04 -5.61
C LEU A 401 -3.93 27.51 -5.72
N GLY A 402 -4.79 27.95 -4.80
CA GLY A 402 -5.19 29.36 -4.69
C GLY A 402 -6.00 29.89 -5.88
N SER A 403 -6.77 29.01 -6.55
CA SER A 403 -7.61 29.37 -7.69
C SER A 403 -8.94 28.62 -7.65
N ASN A 404 -10.01 29.29 -8.05
CA ASN A 404 -11.32 28.67 -8.32
C ASN A 404 -11.39 28.09 -9.74
N PHE A 405 -10.30 28.22 -10.52
CA PHE A 405 -10.15 27.74 -11.89
C PHE A 405 -9.02 26.70 -11.96
N LEU A 406 -9.26 25.62 -12.69
CA LEU A 406 -8.33 24.51 -12.86
C LEU A 406 -7.35 24.74 -14.02
N TYR A 407 -7.75 25.42 -15.10
CA TYR A 407 -6.89 25.70 -16.26
C TYR A 407 -6.27 27.10 -16.24
N ASN A 408 -6.81 28.02 -15.45
CA ASN A 408 -6.34 29.40 -15.37
C ASN A 408 -6.05 29.87 -13.95
N GLY A 409 -5.11 30.82 -13.82
CA GLY A 409 -4.70 31.38 -12.53
C GLY A 409 -4.08 30.34 -11.58
N GLY A 410 -3.94 30.74 -10.31
CA GLY A 410 -3.39 29.93 -9.23
C GLY A 410 -1.88 29.71 -9.31
N GLU A 411 -1.33 29.18 -8.23
CA GLU A 411 0.01 28.62 -8.20
C GLU A 411 -0.03 27.21 -8.80
N ARG A 412 0.84 26.94 -9.77
CA ARG A 412 0.84 25.69 -10.55
C ARG A 412 2.16 24.97 -10.40
N ILE A 413 2.12 23.79 -9.83
CA ILE A 413 3.31 23.01 -9.51
C ILE A 413 3.19 21.63 -10.16
N ALA A 414 4.09 21.34 -11.09
CA ALA A 414 4.16 20.03 -11.73
C ALA A 414 4.93 19.04 -10.85
N THR A 415 4.43 17.81 -10.72
CA THR A 415 5.12 16.72 -10.05
C THR A 415 4.82 15.37 -10.70
N ARG A 416 5.81 14.48 -10.64
CA ARG A 416 5.68 13.05 -11.00
C ARG A 416 5.84 12.14 -9.79
N GLN A 417 6.07 12.73 -8.61
CA GLN A 417 6.32 12.01 -7.39
C GLN A 417 4.99 11.78 -6.67
N VAL A 418 4.55 10.53 -6.73
CA VAL A 418 3.31 10.05 -6.13
C VAL A 418 3.61 8.76 -5.38
N VAL A 419 3.06 8.64 -4.18
CA VAL A 419 3.07 7.41 -3.38
C VAL A 419 1.63 7.05 -3.13
N MET A 420 1.16 5.99 -3.77
CA MET A 420 -0.14 5.39 -3.45
C MET A 420 -0.01 4.53 -2.18
N HIS A 421 -1.12 4.32 -1.49
CA HIS A 421 -1.14 3.34 -0.41
C HIS A 421 -0.67 1.97 -0.92
N PRO A 422 0.23 1.25 -0.22
CA PRO A 422 0.86 0.02 -0.72
C PRO A 422 -0.12 -1.14 -0.98
N TYR A 423 -1.32 -1.04 -0.41
CA TYR A 423 -2.41 -2.00 -0.57
C TYR A 423 -3.59 -1.45 -1.39
N TYR A 424 -3.39 -0.39 -2.17
CA TYR A 424 -4.42 0.16 -3.04
C TYR A 424 -4.85 -0.87 -4.10
N ILE A 425 -6.16 -1.09 -4.20
CA ILE A 425 -6.77 -1.93 -5.24
C ILE A 425 -7.77 -1.05 -6.00
N PRO A 426 -7.62 -0.90 -7.33
CA PRO A 426 -8.54 -0.13 -8.15
C PRO A 426 -9.99 -0.45 -7.87
N GLY A 427 -10.66 0.55 -7.29
CA GLY A 427 -12.08 0.56 -7.01
C GLY A 427 -12.61 -0.30 -5.87
N VAL A 428 -11.74 -0.85 -5.01
CA VAL A 428 -12.16 -1.78 -3.94
C VAL A 428 -11.61 -1.42 -2.57
N ALA A 429 -10.35 -0.95 -2.46
CA ALA A 429 -9.71 -0.74 -1.15
C ALA A 429 -8.54 0.25 -1.18
N ASN A 430 -8.35 0.96 -0.06
CA ASN A 430 -7.20 1.82 0.23
C ASN A 430 -6.94 2.92 -0.80
N ASP A 431 -8.01 3.59 -1.23
CA ASP A 431 -7.99 4.62 -2.25
C ASP A 431 -7.46 5.97 -1.72
N ILE A 432 -6.15 6.02 -1.46
CA ILE A 432 -5.42 7.19 -0.97
C ILE A 432 -4.00 7.24 -1.52
N ALA A 433 -3.56 8.42 -1.94
CA ALA A 433 -2.20 8.68 -2.42
C ALA A 433 -1.69 10.04 -1.95
N MET A 434 -0.37 10.15 -1.82
CA MET A 434 0.38 11.35 -1.46
C MET A 434 1.19 11.84 -2.66
N LEU A 435 1.08 13.12 -2.99
CA LEU A 435 1.90 13.81 -3.99
C LEU A 435 3.00 14.62 -3.29
N TYR A 436 4.21 14.56 -3.83
CA TYR A 436 5.37 15.30 -3.36
C TYR A 436 5.60 16.47 -4.28
N LEU A 437 5.49 17.69 -3.76
CA LEU A 437 5.79 18.87 -4.54
C LEU A 437 7.31 19.07 -4.60
N PRO A 438 7.90 19.36 -5.77
CA PRO A 438 9.34 19.57 -5.90
C PRO A 438 9.82 20.86 -5.22
N THR A 439 8.91 21.78 -4.92
CA THR A 439 9.18 23.06 -4.26
C THR A 439 8.14 23.32 -3.18
N ASN A 440 8.58 23.92 -2.08
CA ASN A 440 7.67 24.34 -1.01
C ASN A 440 6.79 25.48 -1.49
N VAL A 441 5.49 25.32 -1.28
CA VAL A 441 4.46 26.34 -1.49
C VAL A 441 4.59 27.41 -0.41
N ILE A 442 4.43 28.67 -0.80
CA ILE A 442 4.40 29.80 0.14
C ILE A 442 2.97 29.96 0.65
N PHE A 443 2.79 29.87 1.97
CA PHE A 443 1.48 30.06 2.56
C PHE A 443 1.03 31.52 2.51
N THR A 444 -0.24 31.71 2.15
CA THR A 444 -0.92 33.00 2.03
C THR A 444 -2.34 32.86 2.57
N ASP A 445 -3.11 33.95 2.60
CA ASP A 445 -4.53 33.91 3.01
C ASP A 445 -5.40 33.02 2.11
N ILE A 446 -4.89 32.66 0.92
CA ILE A 446 -5.61 31.90 -0.10
C ILE A 446 -4.98 30.52 -0.36
N ILE A 447 -3.81 30.23 0.24
CA ILE A 447 -3.10 28.96 0.17
C ILE A 447 -2.54 28.63 1.55
N HIS A 448 -3.13 27.69 2.27
CA HIS A 448 -2.59 27.18 3.52
C HIS A 448 -3.13 25.78 3.81
N PRO A 449 -2.42 24.94 4.57
CA PRO A 449 -2.80 23.54 4.75
C PRO A 449 -4.03 23.40 5.65
N ILE A 450 -4.69 22.24 5.54
CA ILE A 450 -5.74 21.82 6.47
C ILE A 450 -5.13 21.06 7.66
N ARG A 451 -5.80 21.11 8.81
CA ARG A 451 -5.43 20.31 9.98
C ARG A 451 -5.79 18.84 9.78
N LEU A 452 -4.90 17.94 10.21
CA LEU A 452 -5.16 16.50 10.34
C LEU A 452 -5.70 16.13 11.73
N PRO A 453 -6.44 15.02 11.87
CA PRO A 453 -6.89 14.51 13.17
C PRO A 453 -5.76 14.20 14.15
N TYR A 454 -5.93 14.57 15.41
CA TYR A 454 -5.04 14.19 16.50
C TYR A 454 -5.24 12.73 16.91
N ILE A 455 -4.29 12.18 17.68
CA ILE A 455 -4.37 10.81 18.23
C ILE A 455 -5.68 10.59 19.00
N SER A 456 -6.16 11.60 19.74
CA SER A 456 -7.43 11.55 20.48
C SER A 456 -8.68 11.50 19.59
N GLU A 457 -8.56 11.85 18.31
CA GLU A 457 -9.66 11.94 17.35
C GLU A 457 -9.71 10.72 16.40
N LEU A 458 -8.74 9.79 16.46
CA LEU A 458 -8.62 8.68 15.50
C LEU A 458 -9.80 7.69 15.55
N ASP A 459 -10.31 7.42 16.75
CA ASP A 459 -11.45 6.53 16.97
C ASP A 459 -12.80 7.20 16.69
N ASN A 460 -12.83 8.51 16.44
CA ASN A 460 -14.06 9.22 16.15
C ASN A 460 -14.62 8.78 14.79
N LEU A 461 -15.86 8.29 14.79
CA LEU A 461 -16.59 7.90 13.58
C LEU A 461 -17.21 9.10 12.85
N PHE A 462 -17.27 10.26 13.52
CA PHE A 462 -17.90 11.50 13.05
C PHE A 462 -19.38 11.40 12.70
N VAL A 463 -20.06 10.29 13.06
CA VAL A 463 -21.49 10.09 12.80
C VAL A 463 -22.31 11.26 13.37
N GLY A 464 -23.15 11.85 12.53
CA GLY A 464 -23.99 13.00 12.85
C GLY A 464 -23.33 14.37 12.63
N TYR A 465 -22.02 14.43 12.39
CA TYR A 465 -21.32 15.70 12.12
C TYR A 465 -21.73 16.26 10.76
N GLU A 466 -21.84 17.59 10.68
CA GLU A 466 -21.91 18.31 9.41
C GLU A 466 -20.50 18.43 8.82
N ALA A 467 -20.36 18.00 7.58
CA ALA A 467 -19.11 18.01 6.84
C ALA A 467 -19.30 18.73 5.50
N ILE A 468 -18.19 19.23 4.95
CA ILE A 468 -18.15 19.94 3.68
C ILE A 468 -17.25 19.17 2.73
N ALA A 469 -17.77 18.83 1.56
CA ALA A 469 -16.98 18.31 0.44
C ALA A 469 -16.76 19.41 -0.60
N VAL A 470 -15.56 19.46 -1.18
CA VAL A 470 -15.13 20.51 -2.13
C VAL A 470 -14.50 19.87 -3.34
N GLY A 471 -14.84 20.34 -4.55
CA GLY A 471 -14.30 19.80 -5.80
C GLY A 471 -14.74 20.55 -7.05
N PHE A 472 -14.26 20.04 -8.20
CA PHE A 472 -14.61 20.52 -9.54
C PHE A 472 -15.60 19.58 -10.26
N GLY A 473 -16.27 18.72 -9.50
CA GLY A 473 -17.29 17.83 -10.04
C GLY A 473 -18.46 18.59 -10.63
N SER A 474 -19.25 17.89 -11.45
CA SER A 474 -20.53 18.41 -11.94
C SER A 474 -21.45 18.75 -10.77
N THR A 475 -22.46 19.56 -11.00
CA THR A 475 -23.43 20.01 -9.98
C THR A 475 -24.83 19.46 -10.18
N SER A 476 -25.09 18.77 -11.31
CA SER A 476 -26.36 18.11 -11.62
C SER A 476 -26.18 16.90 -12.54
N ASP A 477 -27.17 15.99 -12.57
CA ASP A 477 -27.16 14.78 -13.41
C ASP A 477 -27.71 15.03 -14.82
N THR A 478 -28.47 16.11 -15.01
CA THR A 478 -29.21 16.38 -16.26
C THR A 478 -28.60 17.46 -17.15
N HIS A 479 -27.44 18.02 -16.77
CA HIS A 479 -26.61 18.97 -17.54
C HIS A 479 -27.41 19.88 -18.48
N GLN A 480 -28.32 20.69 -17.93
CA GLN A 480 -29.00 21.71 -18.75
C GLN A 480 -28.31 23.08 -18.77
N ASN A 481 -27.33 23.34 -17.88
CA ASN A 481 -26.65 24.64 -17.82
C ASN A 481 -25.12 24.51 -17.82
N ILE A 482 -24.51 25.26 -18.75
CA ILE A 482 -23.09 25.26 -19.14
C ILE A 482 -22.30 26.22 -18.22
N ALA A 483 -22.70 26.43 -16.95
CA ALA A 483 -22.19 27.54 -16.13
C ALA A 483 -21.81 27.15 -14.68
N GLU A 484 -21.61 25.87 -14.40
CA GLU A 484 -21.55 25.36 -13.02
C GLU A 484 -20.18 24.74 -12.63
N ASP A 485 -19.10 25.04 -13.37
CA ASP A 485 -17.82 24.30 -13.28
C ASP A 485 -16.61 25.11 -12.81
N ILE A 486 -16.85 26.06 -11.90
CA ILE A 486 -15.79 26.58 -11.03
C ILE A 486 -15.85 25.84 -9.69
N LEU A 487 -14.80 25.97 -8.87
CA LEU A 487 -14.71 25.29 -7.58
C LEU A 487 -16.01 25.40 -6.77
N SER A 488 -16.58 24.26 -6.40
CA SER A 488 -17.88 24.16 -5.75
C SER A 488 -17.78 23.34 -4.47
N TYR A 489 -18.78 23.51 -3.60
CA TYR A 489 -18.88 22.77 -2.35
C TYR A 489 -20.30 22.30 -2.06
N VAL A 490 -20.39 21.25 -1.25
CA VAL A 490 -21.65 20.70 -0.75
C VAL A 490 -21.54 20.41 0.74
N MET A 491 -22.62 20.69 1.47
CA MET A 491 -22.74 20.35 2.89
C MET A 491 -23.44 19.00 3.03
N LEU A 492 -22.83 18.10 3.78
CA LEU A 492 -23.20 16.71 3.91
C LEU A 492 -23.25 16.33 5.38
N GLN A 493 -24.13 15.40 5.75
CA GLN A 493 -24.14 14.83 7.10
C GLN A 493 -23.46 13.48 7.09
N VAL A 494 -22.50 13.26 7.98
CA VAL A 494 -21.86 11.94 8.14
C VAL A 494 -22.85 10.96 8.77
N ILE A 495 -22.98 9.78 8.17
CA ILE A 495 -23.88 8.71 8.61
C ILE A 495 -23.09 7.46 8.99
N ASP A 496 -23.70 6.58 9.77
CA ASP A 496 -23.08 5.30 10.13
C ASP A 496 -22.90 4.40 8.90
N ASN A 497 -21.83 3.62 8.86
CA ASN A 497 -21.53 2.71 7.75
C ASN A 497 -22.63 1.66 7.55
N ALA A 498 -23.39 1.29 8.59
CA ALA A 498 -24.54 0.40 8.49
C ALA A 498 -25.74 1.05 7.76
N GLU A 499 -25.80 2.37 7.73
CA GLU A 499 -26.83 3.17 7.06
C GLU A 499 -26.45 3.54 5.62
N CYS A 500 -25.21 3.26 5.20
CA CYS A 500 -24.66 3.61 3.89
C CYS A 500 -25.22 2.76 2.73
N LYS A 501 -26.54 2.54 2.67
CA LYS A 501 -27.21 1.75 1.64
C LYS A 501 -27.44 2.57 0.37
N PRO A 502 -27.34 1.97 -0.83
CA PRO A 502 -27.22 0.53 -1.10
C PRO A 502 -25.80 -0.04 -0.95
N PHE A 503 -24.80 0.79 -0.65
CA PHE A 503 -23.42 0.37 -0.52
C PHE A 503 -23.18 -0.54 0.69
N ARG A 504 -22.21 -1.44 0.56
CA ARG A 504 -21.63 -2.17 1.68
C ARG A 504 -20.19 -1.68 1.82
N VAL A 505 -19.95 -0.89 2.85
CA VAL A 505 -18.66 -0.22 3.06
C VAL A 505 -17.91 -0.81 4.25
N THR A 506 -16.58 -0.75 4.21
CA THR A 506 -15.72 -1.15 5.33
C THR A 506 -15.52 0.02 6.30
N PRO A 507 -14.97 -0.20 7.51
CA PRO A 507 -14.63 0.89 8.45
C PRO A 507 -13.59 1.89 7.92
N ASN A 508 -12.95 1.61 6.79
CA ASN A 508 -11.99 2.49 6.11
C ASN A 508 -12.67 3.58 5.28
N ILE A 509 -14.00 3.58 5.19
CA ILE A 509 -14.80 4.55 4.44
C ILE A 509 -15.65 5.35 5.42
N ILE A 510 -15.72 6.66 5.21
CA ILE A 510 -16.76 7.54 5.78
C ILE A 510 -17.89 7.63 4.76
N CYS A 511 -19.12 7.45 5.21
CA CYS A 511 -20.30 7.70 4.40
C CYS A 511 -21.01 8.97 4.82
N THR A 512 -21.59 9.66 3.84
CA THR A 512 -22.47 10.80 4.09
C THR A 512 -23.86 10.56 3.51
N SER A 513 -24.88 11.13 4.15
CA SER A 513 -26.26 11.13 3.67
C SER A 513 -26.35 11.75 2.28
N GLY A 514 -27.09 11.08 1.39
CA GLY A 514 -27.53 11.65 0.12
C GLY A 514 -28.75 12.56 0.24
N VAL A 515 -29.31 12.69 1.44
CA VAL A 515 -30.51 13.49 1.73
C VAL A 515 -30.11 14.70 2.56
N GLY A 516 -30.35 15.88 2.00
CA GLY A 516 -30.09 17.17 2.63
C GLY A 516 -31.37 17.91 3.03
N PRO A 517 -31.25 19.10 3.66
CA PRO A 517 -32.38 19.84 4.21
C PRO A 517 -33.39 20.33 3.16
N VAL A 518 -32.95 20.49 1.90
CA VAL A 518 -33.71 21.09 0.81
C VAL A 518 -33.87 20.15 -0.40
N GLY A 519 -33.46 18.88 -0.27
CA GLY A 519 -33.51 17.90 -1.35
C GLY A 519 -32.29 16.95 -1.33
N PRO A 520 -32.15 16.12 -2.38
CA PRO A 520 -30.95 15.30 -2.57
C PRO A 520 -29.68 16.15 -2.63
N VAL A 521 -28.60 15.64 -2.02
CA VAL A 521 -27.28 16.27 -1.99
C VAL A 521 -26.21 15.18 -2.10
N GLY A 522 -25.06 15.49 -2.67
CA GLY A 522 -23.97 14.52 -2.79
C GLY A 522 -22.80 15.08 -3.57
N ILE A 523 -21.71 14.32 -3.60
CA ILE A 523 -20.61 14.54 -4.54
C ILE A 523 -21.00 14.02 -5.93
N CYS A 524 -20.41 14.58 -6.96
CA CYS A 524 -20.69 14.25 -8.35
C CYS A 524 -19.42 13.79 -9.09
N SER A 525 -19.61 13.44 -10.36
CA SER A 525 -18.50 13.11 -11.26
C SER A 525 -17.49 14.26 -11.34
N GLY A 526 -16.24 14.00 -10.97
CA GLY A 526 -15.13 14.98 -11.02
C GLY A 526 -14.65 15.48 -9.65
N ASP A 527 -15.32 15.12 -8.54
CA ASP A 527 -14.89 15.50 -7.19
C ASP A 527 -13.81 14.59 -6.58
N SER A 528 -13.48 13.48 -7.25
CA SER A 528 -12.51 12.48 -6.79
C SER A 528 -11.22 13.09 -6.25
N GLY A 529 -10.79 12.66 -5.07
CA GLY A 529 -9.58 13.14 -4.42
C GLY A 529 -9.73 14.45 -3.63
N GLY A 530 -10.85 15.18 -3.79
CA GLY A 530 -11.13 16.40 -3.01
C GLY A 530 -11.38 16.12 -1.52
N PRO A 531 -11.22 17.11 -0.63
CA PRO A 531 -11.39 16.96 0.81
C PRO A 531 -12.86 16.80 1.21
N LEU A 532 -13.10 15.94 2.20
CA LEU A 532 -14.23 16.02 3.11
C LEU A 532 -13.72 16.46 4.48
N PHE A 533 -14.19 17.58 4.98
CA PHE A 533 -13.75 18.12 6.27
C PHE A 533 -14.93 18.55 7.14
N THR A 534 -14.75 18.51 8.45
CA THR A 534 -15.68 19.10 9.44
C THR A 534 -15.02 20.32 10.09
N LEU A 535 -15.79 21.12 10.80
CA LEU A 535 -15.24 22.13 11.70
C LEU A 535 -15.04 21.53 13.09
N ASP A 536 -13.91 21.82 13.72
CA ASP A 536 -13.69 21.51 15.14
C ASP A 536 -14.44 22.48 16.06
N SER A 537 -14.34 22.29 17.38
CA SER A 537 -15.03 23.15 18.37
C SER A 537 -14.61 24.62 18.31
N ASN A 538 -13.46 24.92 17.70
CA ASN A 538 -12.93 26.27 17.52
C ASN A 538 -13.25 26.84 16.12
N GLY A 539 -13.99 26.10 15.29
CA GLY A 539 -14.33 26.48 13.93
C GLY A 539 -13.21 26.25 12.91
N ASN A 540 -12.15 25.51 13.26
CA ASN A 540 -11.07 25.22 12.31
C ASN A 540 -11.41 24.01 11.43
N PRO A 541 -11.06 24.03 10.13
CA PRO A 541 -11.22 22.89 9.24
C PRO A 541 -10.36 21.69 9.67
N LEU A 542 -11.01 20.53 9.80
CA LEU A 542 -10.41 19.23 10.13
C LEU A 542 -10.69 18.24 9.00
N LEU A 543 -9.63 17.76 8.35
CA LEU A 543 -9.78 16.76 7.29
C LEU A 543 -10.18 15.40 7.86
N ILE A 544 -11.33 14.87 7.42
CA ILE A 544 -11.86 13.58 7.90
C ILE A 544 -11.96 12.54 6.77
N GLY A 545 -12.08 12.97 5.53
CA GLY A 545 -12.21 12.07 4.38
C GLY A 545 -11.60 12.61 3.10
N ILE A 546 -11.39 11.71 2.14
CA ILE A 546 -10.96 12.01 0.77
C ILE A 546 -12.01 11.44 -0.17
N THR A 547 -12.48 12.23 -1.13
CA THR A 547 -13.55 11.85 -2.04
C THR A 547 -13.18 10.62 -2.86
N ALA A 548 -13.93 9.53 -2.72
CA ALA A 548 -13.62 8.23 -3.32
C ALA A 548 -14.66 7.80 -4.35
N PHE A 549 -15.94 7.69 -3.96
CA PHE A 549 -16.98 7.17 -4.86
C PHE A 549 -18.40 7.64 -4.55
N ARG A 550 -19.27 7.51 -5.54
CA ARG A 550 -20.71 7.81 -5.48
C ARG A 550 -21.55 6.75 -6.18
N SER A 551 -22.87 6.83 -6.06
CA SER A 551 -23.80 5.99 -6.82
C SER A 551 -23.73 6.28 -8.32
N ARG A 552 -23.53 5.23 -9.13
CA ARG A 552 -23.68 5.29 -10.59
C ARG A 552 -25.13 5.17 -11.06
N LEU A 553 -26.01 4.56 -10.25
CA LEU A 553 -27.37 4.20 -10.67
C LEU A 553 -28.33 5.39 -10.62
N ASN A 554 -28.26 6.18 -9.54
CA ASN A 554 -29.21 7.27 -9.32
C ASN A 554 -28.61 8.66 -9.55
N GLY A 555 -27.33 8.74 -9.97
CA GLY A 555 -26.67 10.04 -10.13
C GLY A 555 -26.29 10.69 -8.79
N CYS A 556 -25.88 11.97 -8.81
CA CYS A 556 -25.61 12.73 -7.59
C CYS A 556 -26.83 13.49 -7.04
N GLU A 557 -27.92 13.57 -7.81
CA GLU A 557 -29.25 14.07 -7.38
C GLU A 557 -30.18 12.92 -6.95
N GLY A 558 -29.67 11.69 -6.94
CA GLY A 558 -30.42 10.46 -6.67
C GLY A 558 -30.78 10.19 -5.21
N GLY A 559 -30.19 10.94 -4.28
CA GLY A 559 -30.40 10.76 -2.84
C GLY A 559 -29.61 9.61 -2.20
N ASP A 560 -28.76 8.94 -2.97
CA ASP A 560 -27.89 7.87 -2.47
C ASP A 560 -26.70 8.45 -1.67
N PRO A 561 -26.18 7.71 -0.67
CA PRO A 561 -25.00 8.12 0.09
C PRO A 561 -23.75 8.36 -0.78
N SER A 562 -22.82 9.14 -0.24
CA SER A 562 -21.50 9.37 -0.84
C SER A 562 -20.39 8.75 0.02
N GLY A 563 -19.36 8.19 -0.62
CA GLY A 563 -18.27 7.47 0.03
C GLY A 563 -16.92 8.19 -0.05
N PHE A 564 -16.24 8.24 1.09
CA PHE A 564 -14.95 8.93 1.25
C PHE A 564 -13.94 8.02 1.94
N THR A 565 -12.70 7.98 1.46
CA THR A 565 -11.60 7.30 2.16
C THR A 565 -11.37 7.96 3.52
N ARG A 566 -11.50 7.21 4.61
CA ARG A 566 -11.47 7.70 5.99
C ARG A 566 -10.05 8.07 6.43
N VAL A 567 -9.77 9.36 6.57
CA VAL A 567 -8.42 9.86 6.89
C VAL A 567 -7.89 9.31 8.21
N THR A 568 -8.71 9.21 9.27
CA THR A 568 -8.27 8.67 10.56
C THR A 568 -7.73 7.24 10.48
N ARG A 569 -8.18 6.45 9.49
CA ARG A 569 -7.70 5.08 9.30
C ARG A 569 -6.36 4.99 8.57
N TYR A 570 -5.99 6.04 7.85
CA TYR A 570 -4.76 6.13 7.06
C TYR A 570 -3.74 7.11 7.66
N MET A 571 -3.89 7.50 8.93
CA MET A 571 -2.98 8.45 9.58
C MET A 571 -1.52 7.96 9.62
N ASP A 572 -1.27 6.67 9.83
CA ASP A 572 0.09 6.12 9.77
C ASP A 572 0.72 6.28 8.38
N PHE A 573 -0.07 6.04 7.32
CA PHE A 573 0.34 6.24 5.95
C PHE A 573 0.58 7.73 5.65
N ILE A 574 -0.32 8.60 6.09
CA ILE A 574 -0.16 10.05 5.87
C ILE A 574 1.09 10.55 6.58
N ILE A 575 1.25 10.25 7.88
CA ILE A 575 2.37 10.70 8.72
C ILE A 575 3.72 10.21 8.17
N SER A 576 3.82 8.94 7.79
CA SER A 576 5.07 8.39 7.22
C SER A 576 5.49 9.05 5.90
N ASN A 577 4.58 9.77 5.25
CA ASN A 577 4.82 10.47 4.00
C ASN A 577 4.78 12.01 4.16
N LEU A 578 4.57 12.54 5.36
CA LEU A 578 4.66 13.97 5.64
C LEU A 578 6.13 14.42 5.77
N ASP A 579 6.38 15.68 5.44
CA ASP A 579 7.65 16.41 5.64
C ASP A 579 7.70 17.18 6.96
N ILE A 580 6.70 17.00 7.82
CA ILE A 580 6.56 17.64 9.12
C ILE A 580 6.32 16.58 10.20
N THR A 581 6.95 16.75 11.36
CA THR A 581 6.56 16.05 12.60
C THR A 581 5.29 16.70 13.15
N LEU A 582 4.21 15.92 13.24
CA LEU A 582 2.94 16.34 13.84
C LEU A 582 3.00 16.39 15.37
#